data_AF-A0A061NTP3-F1
#
_entry.id   AF-A0A061NTP3-F1
#
_cell.length_a   1.000
_cell.length_b   1.000
_cell.length_c   1.000
_cell.angle_alpha   90.00
_cell.angle_beta   90.00
_cell.angle_gamma   90.00
#
_symmetry.space_group_name_H-M   'P 1'
#
loop_
_entity.id
_entity.type
_entity.pdbx_description
1 polymer ?
#
loop_
_entity_poly.entity_id
_entity_poly.type
_entity_poly.pdbx_seq_one_letter_code
_entity_poly.pdbx_strand_id
1 'polypeptide(L)'
;MVSILITIDQYENGYYSKKESAVIVTNFTITSIGFALIIASLLQLEQMFLPFYATVLVGVFVAAVICPRIPPLSWMKNEYYEPVGKQIKEEAPTDTSTFSWAWTKAVAKADGADKPTNIVKKGVYNAVDIWLGMLPIVMAIGTLALIIAEFTSFFQWISYPLVPVLEWMQIPEAAQAAPALLVGFADMFLPAILASGIESELTRFVVGAVSLTQLIYLSEIGVMLIRSKIPVNFWQLLALFIIRTIITLPIVVLIAHFIVF
;
A
#
# COMPACT_ATOMS: atom_id res chain seq x y z
N MET A 1 -5.07 -3.05 5.64
CA MET A 1 -5.08 -2.91 7.12
C MET A 1 -4.78 -4.22 7.86
N VAL A 2 -5.60 -5.28 7.73
CA VAL A 2 -5.42 -6.54 8.50
C VAL A 2 -4.06 -7.20 8.27
N SER A 3 -3.57 -7.26 7.03
CA SER A 3 -2.25 -7.80 6.69
C SER A 3 -1.10 -7.09 7.38
N ILE A 4 -1.23 -5.79 7.64
CA ILE A 4 -0.20 -4.97 8.27
C ILE A 4 -0.10 -5.29 9.75
N LEU A 5 -1.24 -5.35 10.45
CA LEU A 5 -1.29 -5.72 11.86
C LEU A 5 -0.73 -7.13 12.10
N ILE A 6 -1.08 -8.09 11.24
CA ILE A 6 -0.53 -9.45 11.32
C ILE A 6 0.99 -9.41 11.13
N THR A 7 1.50 -8.61 10.20
CA THR A 7 2.95 -8.54 9.96
C THR A 7 3.69 -7.88 11.12
N ILE A 8 3.09 -6.86 11.75
CA ILE A 8 3.63 -6.23 12.97
C ILE A 8 3.70 -7.26 14.10
N ASP A 9 2.61 -8.00 14.36
CA ASP A 9 2.57 -9.05 15.38
C ASP A 9 3.62 -10.15 15.11
N GLN A 10 3.76 -10.59 13.86
CA GLN A 10 4.77 -11.59 13.47
C GLN A 10 6.21 -11.07 13.64
N TYR A 11 6.44 -9.79 13.41
CA TYR A 11 7.74 -9.16 13.70
C TYR A 11 8.02 -9.08 15.20
N GLU A 12 7.04 -8.65 16.00
CA GLU A 12 7.15 -8.56 17.46
C GLU A 12 7.34 -9.93 18.12
N ASN A 13 6.73 -10.97 17.55
CA ASN A 13 6.90 -12.36 17.99
C ASN A 13 8.18 -13.04 17.45
N GLY A 14 9.06 -12.31 16.73
CA GLY A 14 10.35 -12.85 16.27
C GLY A 14 10.25 -13.83 15.09
N TYR A 15 9.15 -13.81 14.33
CA TYR A 15 8.98 -14.58 13.10
C TYR A 15 9.49 -13.83 11.86
N TYR A 16 9.46 -12.50 11.85
CA TYR A 16 10.04 -11.73 10.75
C TYR A 16 11.25 -10.93 11.21
N SER A 17 12.24 -10.79 10.33
CA SER A 17 13.30 -9.80 10.51
C SER A 17 12.77 -8.38 10.20
N LYS A 18 13.52 -7.36 10.64
CA LYS A 18 13.25 -5.93 10.35
C LYS A 18 13.04 -5.68 8.85
N LYS A 19 13.88 -6.29 8.01
CA LYS A 19 13.82 -6.12 6.56
C LYS A 19 12.59 -6.81 5.98
N GLU A 20 12.31 -8.05 6.38
CA GLU A 20 11.15 -8.81 5.87
C GLU A 20 9.83 -8.14 6.23
N SER A 21 9.66 -7.74 7.49
CA SER A 21 8.44 -7.08 7.95
C SER A 21 8.21 -5.74 7.24
N ALA A 22 9.26 -4.93 7.07
CA ALA A 22 9.17 -3.68 6.33
C ALA A 22 8.83 -3.90 4.85
N VAL A 23 9.45 -4.89 4.19
CA VAL A 23 9.16 -5.21 2.78
C VAL A 23 7.72 -5.70 2.61
N ILE A 24 7.23 -6.60 3.47
CA ILE A 24 5.87 -7.15 3.41
C ILE A 24 4.84 -6.04 3.57
N VAL A 25 4.97 -5.20 4.60
CA VAL A 25 3.98 -4.14 4.88
C VAL A 25 3.95 -3.09 3.77
N THR A 26 5.10 -2.75 3.19
CA THR A 26 5.21 -1.64 2.22
C THR A 26 4.99 -2.05 0.77
N ASN A 27 5.14 -3.33 0.42
CA ASN A 27 5.10 -3.77 -0.99
C ASN A 27 4.09 -4.86 -1.34
N PHE A 28 3.65 -5.68 -0.39
CA PHE A 28 2.83 -6.87 -0.66
C PHE A 28 1.35 -6.69 -0.29
N THR A 29 0.92 -5.47 0.02
CA THR A 29 -0.43 -5.15 0.47
C THR A 29 -1.33 -4.75 -0.68
N ILE A 30 -2.03 -5.70 -1.31
CA ILE A 30 -2.93 -5.38 -2.44
C ILE A 30 -4.25 -4.77 -1.94
N THR A 31 -4.71 -3.73 -2.61
CA THR A 31 -6.02 -3.10 -2.36
C THR A 31 -7.17 -4.00 -2.80
N SER A 32 -8.29 -3.94 -2.06
CA SER A 32 -9.50 -4.72 -2.37
C SER A 32 -10.04 -4.44 -3.77
N ILE A 33 -10.50 -5.49 -4.47
CA ILE A 33 -11.15 -5.37 -5.79
C ILE A 33 -12.35 -4.41 -5.72
N GLY A 34 -13.16 -4.51 -4.66
CA GLY A 34 -14.33 -3.64 -4.50
C GLY A 34 -13.95 -2.17 -4.34
N PHE A 35 -12.81 -1.89 -3.69
CA PHE A 35 -12.30 -0.53 -3.57
C PHE A 35 -11.79 0.00 -4.92
N ALA A 36 -11.06 -0.83 -5.67
CA ALA A 36 -10.61 -0.47 -7.01
C ALA A 36 -11.80 -0.15 -7.93
N LEU A 37 -12.93 -0.86 -7.78
CA LEU A 37 -14.16 -0.59 -8.53
C LEU A 37 -14.77 0.77 -8.18
N ILE A 38 -14.78 1.14 -6.89
CA ILE A 38 -15.23 2.47 -6.46
C ILE A 38 -14.37 3.57 -7.10
N ILE A 39 -13.04 3.41 -7.11
CA ILE A 39 -12.12 4.36 -7.76
C ILE A 39 -12.37 4.44 -9.27
N ALA A 40 -12.54 3.30 -9.94
CA ALA A 40 -12.85 3.28 -11.36
C ALA A 40 -14.18 3.96 -11.68
N SER A 41 -15.21 3.77 -10.84
CA SER A 41 -16.51 4.44 -10.97
C SER A 41 -16.41 5.95 -10.81
N LEU A 42 -15.66 6.44 -9.80
CA LEU A 42 -15.39 7.87 -9.61
C LEU A 42 -14.69 8.52 -10.81
N LEU A 43 -13.85 7.76 -11.50
CA LEU A 43 -13.12 8.20 -12.68
C LEU A 43 -13.86 7.96 -14.00
N GLN A 44 -15.08 7.40 -13.95
CA GLN A 44 -15.89 7.03 -15.12
C GLN A 44 -15.22 5.97 -16.01
N LEU A 45 -14.41 5.08 -15.42
CA LEU A 45 -13.65 4.01 -16.10
C LEU A 45 -14.29 2.62 -15.92
N GLU A 46 -15.57 2.55 -15.59
CA GLU A 46 -16.28 1.29 -15.25
C GLU A 46 -16.21 0.26 -16.37
N GLN A 47 -16.38 0.70 -17.63
CA GLN A 47 -16.32 -0.16 -18.81
C GLN A 47 -14.92 -0.76 -19.01
N MET A 48 -13.89 -0.06 -18.54
CA MET A 48 -12.49 -0.46 -18.60
C MET A 48 -11.96 -0.99 -17.27
N PHE A 49 -12.84 -1.38 -16.35
CA PHE A 49 -12.44 -1.82 -15.02
C PHE A 49 -11.47 -3.02 -15.05
N LEU A 50 -11.73 -4.00 -15.93
CA LEU A 50 -10.87 -5.18 -16.03
C LEU A 50 -9.44 -4.82 -16.49
N PRO A 51 -9.23 -4.10 -17.62
CA PRO A 51 -7.89 -3.65 -17.99
C PRO A 51 -7.26 -2.68 -16.98
N PHE A 52 -8.05 -1.80 -16.36
CA PHE A 52 -7.60 -0.92 -15.28
C PHE A 52 -7.05 -1.72 -14.10
N TYR A 53 -7.81 -2.69 -13.60
CA TYR A 53 -7.41 -3.52 -12.47
C TYR A 53 -6.22 -4.43 -12.81
N ALA A 54 -6.17 -4.99 -14.03
CA ALA A 54 -5.02 -5.75 -14.50
C ALA A 54 -3.74 -4.88 -14.53
N THR A 55 -3.85 -3.62 -14.96
CA THR A 55 -2.74 -2.66 -14.94
C THR A 55 -2.24 -2.41 -13.52
N VAL A 56 -3.15 -2.23 -12.56
CA VAL A 56 -2.81 -2.08 -11.15
C VAL A 56 -2.08 -3.32 -10.63
N LEU A 57 -2.55 -4.53 -10.94
CA LEU A 57 -1.91 -5.77 -10.53
C LEU A 57 -0.49 -5.89 -11.08
N VAL A 58 -0.29 -5.58 -12.37
CA VAL A 58 1.04 -5.59 -13.00
C VAL A 58 1.95 -4.55 -12.34
N GLY A 59 1.46 -3.33 -12.13
CA GLY A 59 2.22 -2.27 -11.47
C GLY A 59 2.64 -2.64 -10.05
N VAL A 60 1.71 -3.20 -9.25
CA VAL A 60 2.00 -3.67 -7.88
C VAL A 60 2.99 -4.83 -7.90
N PHE A 61 2.84 -5.78 -8.81
CA PHE A 61 3.76 -6.91 -8.94
C PHE A 61 5.18 -6.45 -9.26
N VAL A 62 5.33 -5.56 -10.25
CA VAL A 62 6.65 -5.03 -10.62
C VAL A 62 7.26 -4.21 -9.48
N ALA A 63 6.47 -3.36 -8.82
CA ALA A 63 6.92 -2.64 -7.63
C ALA A 63 7.36 -3.61 -6.51
N ALA A 64 6.62 -4.69 -6.26
CA ALA A 64 6.98 -5.69 -5.27
C ALA A 64 8.28 -6.43 -5.58
N VAL A 65 8.64 -6.58 -6.85
CA VAL A 65 9.92 -7.17 -7.27
C VAL A 65 11.06 -6.15 -7.20
N ILE A 66 10.83 -4.90 -7.58
CA ILE A 66 11.89 -3.89 -7.73
C ILE A 66 12.15 -3.12 -6.42
N CYS A 67 11.11 -2.59 -5.77
CA CYS A 67 11.25 -1.71 -4.60
C CYS A 67 12.05 -2.29 -3.43
N PRO A 68 11.94 -3.59 -3.06
CA PRO A 68 12.74 -4.16 -1.98
C PRO A 68 14.26 -4.11 -2.22
N ARG A 69 14.67 -3.96 -3.50
CA ARG A 69 16.09 -3.89 -3.90
C ARG A 69 16.65 -2.46 -3.85
N ILE A 70 15.80 -1.44 -3.69
CA ILE A 70 16.18 -0.03 -3.68
C ILE A 70 16.22 0.49 -2.23
N PRO A 71 17.17 1.38 -1.87
CA PRO A 71 17.15 2.06 -0.57
C PRO A 71 15.84 2.85 -0.38
N PRO A 72 15.27 2.95 0.84
CA PRO A 72 15.85 2.56 2.13
C PRO A 72 15.70 1.08 2.51
N LEU A 73 14.83 0.31 1.82
CA LEU A 73 14.54 -1.07 2.19
C LEU A 73 15.75 -2.00 2.02
N SER A 74 16.55 -1.78 0.98
CA SER A 74 17.73 -2.62 0.73
C SER A 74 18.81 -2.49 1.82
N TRP A 75 18.89 -1.32 2.48
CA TRP A 75 19.83 -1.03 3.57
C TRP A 75 19.38 -1.57 4.94
N MET A 76 18.12 -2.00 5.07
CA MET A 76 17.64 -2.58 6.31
C MET A 76 18.36 -3.91 6.58
N LYS A 77 18.79 -4.11 7.83
CA LYS A 77 19.47 -5.33 8.27
C LYS A 77 18.47 -6.45 8.54
N ASN A 78 18.89 -7.69 8.33
CA ASN A 78 18.14 -8.90 8.68
C ASN A 78 18.27 -9.23 10.17
N GLU A 79 17.92 -8.28 11.03
CA GLU A 79 17.91 -8.45 12.48
C GLU A 79 16.47 -8.71 12.96
N TYR A 80 16.31 -9.60 13.92
CA TYR A 80 15.01 -9.87 14.56
C TYR A 80 14.75 -8.88 15.69
N TYR A 81 13.52 -8.87 16.22
CA TYR A 81 13.18 -8.05 17.37
C TYR A 81 13.99 -8.47 18.61
N GLU A 82 14.90 -7.61 19.07
CA GLU A 82 15.91 -7.92 20.10
C GLU A 82 15.33 -8.57 21.38
N PRO A 83 14.17 -8.15 21.92
CA PRO A 83 13.61 -8.77 23.12
C PRO A 83 13.20 -10.24 22.97
N VAL A 84 12.89 -10.69 21.74
CA VAL A 84 12.32 -12.02 21.47
C VAL A 84 13.28 -12.90 20.67
N GLY A 85 14.19 -12.32 19.89
CA GLY A 85 15.11 -13.06 19.04
C GLY A 85 14.42 -13.83 17.90
N LYS A 86 15.15 -14.72 17.22
CA LYS A 86 14.61 -15.56 16.13
C LYS A 86 13.81 -16.72 16.73
N GLN A 87 12.50 -16.71 16.54
CA GLN A 87 11.61 -17.80 16.99
C GLN A 87 11.35 -18.85 15.90
N ILE A 88 11.65 -18.55 14.63
CA ILE A 88 11.52 -19.53 13.55
C ILE A 88 12.52 -20.67 13.76
N LYS A 89 11.98 -21.88 13.98
CA LYS A 89 12.67 -23.15 13.81
C LYS A 89 12.16 -23.81 12.52
N GLU A 90 12.88 -23.65 11.42
CA GLU A 90 12.52 -24.25 10.11
C GLU A 90 12.85 -25.74 10.03
N GLU A 91 13.67 -26.26 10.95
CA GLU A 91 14.11 -27.65 10.94
C GLU A 91 12.95 -28.59 11.31
N ALA A 92 12.54 -29.40 10.33
CA ALA A 92 11.72 -30.58 10.59
C ALA A 92 12.60 -31.65 11.27
N PRO A 93 12.07 -32.41 12.25
CA PRO A 93 12.79 -33.55 12.81
C PRO A 93 13.21 -34.51 11.70
N THR A 94 14.47 -34.98 11.73
CA THR A 94 15.04 -35.88 10.70
C THR A 94 14.26 -37.18 10.53
N ASP A 95 13.47 -37.58 11.54
CA ASP A 95 12.71 -38.83 11.57
C ASP A 95 11.29 -38.71 11.01
N THR A 96 10.87 -37.55 10.51
CA THR A 96 9.51 -37.31 10.00
C THR A 96 9.49 -36.60 8.66
N SER A 97 8.60 -37.03 7.76
CA SER A 97 8.33 -36.32 6.50
C SER A 97 7.80 -34.91 6.79
N THR A 98 8.28 -33.91 6.04
CA THR A 98 7.90 -32.49 6.16
C THR A 98 6.38 -32.29 6.15
N PHE A 99 5.65 -33.06 5.35
CA PHE A 99 4.19 -32.98 5.28
C PHE A 99 3.53 -33.47 6.57
N SER A 100 4.01 -34.58 7.15
CA SER A 100 3.51 -35.10 8.42
C SER A 100 3.80 -34.12 9.56
N TRP A 101 4.99 -33.52 9.58
CA TRP A 101 5.35 -32.52 10.58
C TRP A 101 4.50 -31.24 10.49
N ALA A 102 4.28 -30.74 9.26
CA ALA A 102 3.41 -29.60 9.02
C ALA A 102 1.98 -29.88 9.47
N TRP A 103 1.45 -31.08 9.19
CA TRP A 103 0.13 -31.51 9.65
C TRP A 103 0.04 -31.53 11.18
N THR A 104 1.00 -32.15 11.87
CA THR A 104 1.05 -32.19 13.34
C THR A 104 1.12 -30.78 13.94
N LYS A 105 1.91 -29.87 13.36
CA LYS A 105 1.99 -28.47 13.80
C LYS A 105 0.68 -27.70 13.56
N ALA A 106 0.02 -27.92 12.43
CA ALA A 106 -1.27 -27.30 12.12
C ALA A 106 -2.34 -27.75 13.11
N VAL A 107 -2.42 -29.06 13.41
CA VAL A 107 -3.34 -29.62 14.39
C VAL A 107 -3.04 -29.07 15.79
N ALA A 108 -1.78 -29.02 16.22
CA ALA A 108 -1.40 -28.44 17.51
C ALA A 108 -1.76 -26.95 17.62
N LYS A 109 -1.63 -26.19 16.53
CA LYS A 109 -2.05 -24.78 16.48
C LYS A 109 -3.58 -24.63 16.54
N ALA A 110 -4.31 -25.55 15.89
CA ALA A 110 -5.77 -25.58 15.93
C ALA A 110 -6.32 -25.99 17.29
N ASP A 111 -5.65 -26.91 17.98
CA ASP A 111 -6.01 -27.37 19.34
C ASP A 111 -5.84 -26.24 20.38
N GLY A 112 -4.84 -25.38 20.18
CA GLY A 112 -4.65 -24.14 20.95
C GLY A 112 -5.47 -22.94 20.47
N ALA A 113 -6.43 -23.12 19.56
CA ALA A 113 -7.23 -22.01 19.07
C ALA A 113 -8.17 -21.47 20.16
N ASP A 114 -8.33 -20.15 20.18
CA ASP A 114 -9.27 -19.48 21.09
C ASP A 114 -10.70 -19.99 20.88
N LYS A 115 -11.50 -20.00 21.95
CA LYS A 115 -12.93 -20.35 21.87
C LYS A 115 -13.62 -19.48 20.81
N PRO A 116 -14.61 -19.99 20.06
CA PRO A 116 -15.31 -19.22 19.02
C PRO A 116 -15.84 -17.87 19.52
N THR A 117 -16.31 -17.83 20.78
CA THR A 117 -16.79 -16.61 21.44
C THR A 117 -15.69 -15.56 21.64
N ASN A 118 -14.47 -15.99 21.98
CA ASN A 118 -13.31 -15.09 22.10
C ASN A 118 -12.90 -14.54 20.73
N ILE A 119 -12.96 -15.36 19.68
CA ILE A 119 -12.64 -14.94 18.31
C ILE A 119 -13.62 -13.85 17.86
N VAL A 120 -14.93 -14.08 18.04
CA VAL A 120 -15.95 -13.07 17.70
C VAL A 120 -15.77 -11.80 18.52
N LYS A 121 -15.55 -11.93 19.84
CA LYS A 121 -15.33 -10.76 20.70
C LYS A 121 -14.09 -9.95 20.30
N LYS A 122 -12.98 -10.61 19.97
CA LYS A 122 -11.77 -9.97 19.42
C LYS A 122 -12.06 -9.29 18.09
N GLY A 123 -12.80 -9.95 17.19
CA GLY A 123 -13.20 -9.37 15.90
C GLY A 123 -14.03 -8.10 16.05
N VAL A 124 -15.05 -8.12 16.92
CA VAL A 124 -15.88 -6.95 17.23
C VAL A 124 -15.05 -5.84 17.86
N TYR A 125 -14.21 -6.16 18.85
CA TYR A 125 -13.33 -5.18 19.48
C TYR A 125 -12.41 -4.51 18.46
N ASN A 126 -11.76 -5.29 17.60
CA ASN A 126 -10.88 -4.78 16.56
C ASN A 126 -11.63 -3.91 15.55
N ALA A 127 -12.86 -4.28 15.17
CA ALA A 127 -13.68 -3.47 14.27
C ALA A 127 -14.04 -2.12 14.91
N VAL A 128 -14.45 -2.13 16.18
CA VAL A 128 -14.76 -0.90 16.95
C VAL A 128 -13.51 -0.04 17.15
N ASP A 129 -12.36 -0.64 17.43
CA ASP A 129 -11.08 0.07 17.57
C ASP A 129 -10.67 0.76 16.27
N ILE A 130 -10.84 0.10 15.12
CA ILE A 130 -10.61 0.72 13.81
C ILE A 130 -11.60 1.87 13.57
N TRP A 131 -12.89 1.67 13.87
CA TRP A 131 -13.90 2.70 13.62
C TRP A 131 -13.77 3.94 14.51
N LEU A 132 -13.47 3.77 15.80
CA LEU A 132 -13.40 4.87 16.75
C LEU A 132 -11.98 5.44 16.90
N GLY A 133 -10.95 4.63 16.71
CA GLY A 133 -9.56 5.03 16.86
C GLY A 133 -8.92 5.53 15.56
N MET A 134 -9.10 4.78 14.46
CA MET A 134 -8.40 5.05 13.20
C MET A 134 -9.18 5.97 12.26
N LEU A 135 -10.46 5.69 12.01
CA LEU A 135 -11.24 6.45 11.01
C LEU A 135 -11.26 7.97 11.25
N PRO A 136 -11.44 8.50 12.48
CA PRO A 136 -11.45 9.95 12.68
C PRO A 136 -10.10 10.61 12.33
N ILE A 137 -8.99 9.92 12.61
CA ILE A 137 -7.64 10.41 12.29
C ILE A 137 -7.45 10.43 10.77
N VAL A 138 -7.86 9.36 10.09
CA VAL A 138 -7.82 9.26 8.62
C VAL A 138 -8.63 10.38 7.99
N MET A 139 -9.86 10.60 8.46
CA MET A 139 -10.74 11.67 7.98
C MET A 139 -10.15 13.06 8.22
N ALA A 140 -9.55 13.31 9.39
CA ALA A 140 -8.92 14.58 9.70
C ALA A 140 -7.72 14.87 8.78
N ILE A 141 -6.82 13.89 8.60
CA ILE A 141 -5.65 14.02 7.72
C ILE A 141 -6.09 14.19 6.26
N GLY A 142 -7.04 13.36 5.80
CA GLY A 142 -7.57 13.43 4.44
C GLY A 142 -8.26 14.76 4.15
N THR A 143 -9.07 15.27 5.09
CA THR A 143 -9.74 16.57 4.95
C THR A 143 -8.73 17.72 4.90
N LEU A 144 -7.72 17.72 5.79
CA LEU A 144 -6.67 18.73 5.77
C LEU A 144 -5.86 18.68 4.47
N ALA A 145 -5.50 17.49 4.01
CA ALA A 145 -4.78 17.31 2.76
C ALA A 145 -5.61 17.79 1.56
N LEU A 146 -6.91 17.53 1.54
CA LEU A 146 -7.83 18.04 0.52
C LEU A 146 -7.92 19.57 0.55
N ILE A 147 -8.05 20.18 1.73
CA ILE A 147 -8.07 21.64 1.87
C ILE A 147 -6.77 22.24 1.31
N ILE A 148 -5.62 21.65 1.64
CA ILE A 148 -4.32 22.10 1.13
C ILE A 148 -4.24 21.91 -0.39
N ALA A 149 -4.74 20.79 -0.93
CA ALA A 149 -4.71 20.51 -2.36
C ALA A 149 -5.64 21.43 -3.17
N GLU A 150 -6.83 21.73 -2.65
CA GLU A 150 -7.86 22.50 -3.35
C GLU A 150 -7.64 24.02 -3.21
N PHE A 151 -7.30 24.49 -2.01
CA PHE A 151 -7.25 25.93 -1.71
C PHE A 151 -5.84 26.52 -1.68
N THR A 152 -4.78 25.71 -1.86
CA THR A 152 -3.40 26.22 -1.84
C THR A 152 -2.56 25.67 -2.99
N SER A 153 -1.57 26.45 -3.42
CA SER A 153 -0.61 26.02 -4.46
C SER A 153 0.49 25.07 -3.96
N PHE A 154 0.39 24.55 -2.73
CA PHE A 154 1.43 23.69 -2.13
C PHE A 154 1.73 22.46 -3.01
N PHE A 155 0.69 21.72 -3.40
CA PHE A 155 0.86 20.54 -4.24
C PHE A 155 1.23 20.88 -5.68
N GLN A 156 0.85 22.06 -6.18
CA GLN A 156 1.29 22.54 -7.50
C GLN A 156 2.79 22.79 -7.53
N TRP A 157 3.36 23.40 -6.49
CA TRP A 157 4.79 23.69 -6.43
C TRP A 157 5.64 22.43 -6.29
N ILE A 158 5.24 21.51 -5.41
CA ILE A 158 6.01 20.27 -5.20
C ILE A 158 5.87 19.29 -6.37
N SER A 159 4.76 19.34 -7.12
CA SER A 159 4.55 18.52 -8.33
C SER A 159 5.13 19.14 -9.59
N TYR A 160 5.62 20.38 -9.55
CA TYR A 160 6.20 21.05 -10.71
C TYR A 160 7.28 20.23 -11.44
N PRO A 161 8.20 19.52 -10.77
CA PRO A 161 9.18 18.66 -11.45
C PRO A 161 8.57 17.44 -12.15
N LEU A 162 7.36 17.03 -11.77
CA LEU A 162 6.66 15.89 -12.35
C LEU A 162 5.92 16.26 -13.64
N VAL A 163 5.51 17.51 -13.81
CA VAL A 163 4.84 18.01 -15.02
C VAL A 163 5.63 17.69 -16.32
N PRO A 164 6.91 18.07 -16.48
CA PRO A 164 7.65 17.77 -17.71
C PRO A 164 7.84 16.27 -17.94
N VAL A 165 7.86 15.45 -16.89
CA VAL A 165 7.93 13.99 -17.01
C VAL A 165 6.63 13.44 -17.58
N LEU A 166 5.48 13.92 -17.11
CA LEU A 166 4.17 13.53 -17.61
C LEU A 166 3.93 14.03 -19.04
N GLU A 167 4.37 15.24 -19.37
CA GLU A 167 4.33 15.77 -20.75
C GLU A 167 5.20 14.93 -21.69
N TRP A 168 6.40 14.54 -21.26
CA TRP A 168 7.28 13.64 -22.02
C TRP A 168 6.65 12.26 -22.22
N MET A 169 5.90 11.79 -21.23
CA MET A 169 5.08 10.57 -21.28
C MET A 169 3.77 10.74 -22.08
N GLN A 170 3.56 11.89 -22.74
CA GLN A 170 2.39 12.20 -23.55
C GLN A 170 1.05 12.16 -22.79
N ILE A 171 1.05 12.46 -21.49
CA ILE A 171 -0.16 12.53 -20.68
C ILE A 171 -0.84 13.90 -20.87
N PRO A 172 -2.08 13.94 -21.39
CA PRO A 172 -2.85 15.17 -21.50
C PRO A 172 -3.09 15.78 -20.11
N GLU A 173 -3.22 17.10 -20.03
CA GLU A 173 -3.52 17.78 -18.77
C GLU A 173 -2.49 17.46 -17.65
N ALA A 174 -1.23 17.26 -18.02
CA ALA A 174 -0.12 16.93 -17.11
C ALA A 174 -0.02 17.86 -15.89
N ALA A 175 -0.30 19.16 -16.07
CA ALA A 175 -0.31 20.15 -14.99
C ALA A 175 -1.39 19.88 -13.92
N GLN A 176 -2.50 19.25 -14.28
CA GLN A 176 -3.57 18.84 -13.36
C GLN A 176 -3.28 17.45 -12.78
N ALA A 177 -2.71 16.55 -13.58
CA ALA A 177 -2.36 15.19 -13.17
C ALA A 177 -1.22 15.14 -12.14
N ALA A 178 -0.21 16.00 -12.29
CA ALA A 178 0.97 16.03 -11.43
C ALA A 178 0.64 16.23 -9.93
N PRO A 179 -0.15 17.24 -9.51
CA PRO A 179 -0.53 17.39 -8.11
C PRO A 179 -1.39 16.22 -7.65
N ALA A 180 -2.33 15.72 -8.47
CA ALA A 180 -3.18 14.59 -8.11
C ALA A 180 -2.36 13.33 -7.77
N LEU A 181 -1.29 13.03 -8.52
CA LEU A 181 -0.39 11.90 -8.26
C LEU A 181 0.37 12.01 -6.92
N LEU A 182 0.70 13.22 -6.47
CA LEU A 182 1.43 13.43 -5.21
C LEU A 182 0.52 13.48 -3.99
N VAL A 183 -0.71 13.98 -4.14
CA VAL A 183 -1.71 13.98 -3.06
C VAL A 183 -2.08 12.55 -2.64
N GLY A 184 -1.85 11.56 -3.50
CA GLY A 184 -1.95 10.13 -3.17
C GLY A 184 -1.11 9.69 -1.98
N PHE A 185 -0.06 10.44 -1.62
CA PHE A 185 0.70 10.19 -0.39
C PHE A 185 -0.11 10.51 0.88
N ALA A 186 -1.03 11.47 0.81
CA ALA A 186 -1.89 11.79 1.94
C ALA A 186 -3.00 10.75 2.10
N ASP A 187 -3.70 10.46 1.00
CA ASP A 187 -4.79 9.49 0.98
C ASP A 187 -5.01 8.95 -0.44
N MET A 188 -5.31 7.65 -0.56
CA MET A 188 -5.49 6.99 -1.86
C MET A 188 -6.76 7.40 -2.61
N PHE A 189 -7.77 7.99 -1.94
CA PHE A 189 -8.97 8.50 -2.60
C PHE A 189 -8.77 9.86 -3.28
N LEU A 190 -7.91 10.70 -2.71
CA LEU A 190 -7.77 12.09 -3.16
C LEU A 190 -7.32 12.22 -4.62
N PRO A 191 -6.40 11.39 -5.15
CA PRO A 191 -6.07 11.42 -6.58
C PRO A 191 -7.28 11.23 -7.47
N ALA A 192 -8.21 10.33 -7.11
CA ALA A 192 -9.40 10.05 -7.91
C ALA A 192 -10.40 11.21 -7.86
N ILE A 193 -10.54 11.85 -6.71
CA ILE A 193 -11.40 13.04 -6.55
C ILE A 193 -10.86 14.19 -7.39
N LEU A 194 -9.56 14.49 -7.28
CA LEU A 194 -8.93 15.57 -8.04
C LEU A 194 -8.89 15.27 -9.56
N ALA A 195 -8.76 14.01 -9.95
CA ALA A 195 -8.77 13.62 -11.36
C ALA A 195 -10.18 13.47 -11.97
N SER A 196 -11.24 13.39 -11.19
CA SER A 196 -12.60 13.24 -11.73
C SER A 196 -13.05 14.40 -12.63
N GLY A 197 -12.45 15.59 -12.45
CA GLY A 197 -12.69 16.78 -13.27
C GLY A 197 -11.85 16.87 -14.54
N ILE A 198 -10.91 15.95 -14.75
CA ILE A 198 -10.01 15.93 -15.92
C ILE A 198 -10.78 15.33 -17.12
N GLU A 199 -10.70 15.99 -18.28
CA GLU A 199 -11.43 15.57 -19.49
C GLU A 199 -10.83 14.31 -20.11
N SER A 200 -9.49 14.20 -20.09
CA SER A 200 -8.80 13.08 -20.70
C SER A 200 -9.01 11.77 -19.93
N GLU A 201 -9.58 10.78 -20.62
CA GLU A 201 -9.73 9.41 -20.12
C GLU A 201 -8.37 8.76 -19.80
N LEU A 202 -7.36 8.98 -20.65
CA LEU A 202 -6.00 8.48 -20.43
C LEU A 202 -5.43 9.00 -19.11
N THR A 203 -5.59 10.29 -18.85
CA THR A 203 -5.08 10.93 -17.64
C THR A 203 -5.80 10.43 -16.39
N ARG A 204 -7.13 10.30 -16.44
CA ARG A 204 -7.92 9.68 -15.37
C ARG A 204 -7.47 8.24 -15.10
N PHE A 205 -7.25 7.46 -16.15
CA PHE A 205 -6.75 6.09 -16.03
C PHE A 205 -5.38 6.03 -15.35
N VAL A 206 -4.43 6.85 -15.79
CA VAL A 206 -3.08 6.87 -15.22
C VAL A 206 -3.10 7.30 -13.75
N VAL A 207 -3.80 8.39 -13.42
CA VAL A 207 -3.88 8.88 -12.03
C VAL A 207 -4.55 7.86 -11.12
N GLY A 208 -5.66 7.26 -11.56
CA GLY A 208 -6.37 6.23 -10.79
C GLY A 208 -5.59 4.94 -10.62
N ALA A 209 -4.90 4.47 -11.65
CA ALA A 209 -4.12 3.24 -11.57
C ALA A 209 -2.87 3.46 -10.71
N VAL A 210 -2.17 4.59 -10.86
CA VAL A 210 -1.01 4.91 -10.03
C VAL A 210 -1.40 5.06 -8.56
N SER A 211 -2.52 5.72 -8.23
CA SER A 211 -2.97 5.87 -6.84
C SER A 211 -3.21 4.53 -6.15
N LEU A 212 -3.77 3.55 -6.86
CA LEU A 212 -3.97 2.20 -6.35
C LEU A 212 -2.66 1.39 -6.25
N THR A 213 -1.63 1.72 -7.03
CA THR A 213 -0.31 1.07 -6.93
C THR A 213 0.57 1.64 -5.83
N GLN A 214 0.33 2.87 -5.37
CA GLN A 214 1.26 3.58 -4.48
C GLN A 214 1.29 3.01 -3.06
N LEU A 215 0.24 2.32 -2.57
CA LEU A 215 0.15 1.52 -1.33
C LEU A 215 0.71 2.10 0.00
N ILE A 216 1.28 3.30 -0.01
CA ILE A 216 1.91 3.94 1.15
C ILE A 216 1.29 5.33 1.26
N TYR A 217 0.21 5.41 2.03
CA TYR A 217 -0.49 6.66 2.32
C TYR A 217 -0.43 6.95 3.82
N LEU A 218 -0.27 8.23 4.15
CA LEU A 218 -0.01 8.70 5.49
C LEU A 218 -1.19 8.43 6.43
N SER A 219 -2.42 8.54 5.92
CA SER A 219 -3.64 8.51 6.73
C SER A 219 -3.82 7.21 7.53
N GLU A 220 -3.51 6.03 6.96
CA GLU A 220 -3.57 4.75 7.70
C GLU A 220 -2.21 4.10 7.85
N ILE A 221 -1.57 3.73 6.74
CA ILE A 221 -0.39 2.88 6.72
C ILE A 221 0.78 3.62 7.35
N GLY A 222 0.91 4.91 7.07
CA GLY A 222 1.93 5.74 7.68
C GLY A 222 1.80 5.84 9.19
N VAL A 223 0.61 6.18 9.71
CA VAL A 223 0.37 6.26 11.16
C VAL A 223 0.60 4.91 11.84
N MET A 224 0.11 3.81 11.26
CA MET A 224 0.30 2.45 11.82
C MET A 224 1.77 2.07 11.89
N LEU A 225 2.53 2.29 10.81
CA LEU A 225 3.96 1.96 10.78
C LEU A 225 4.77 2.81 11.77
N ILE A 226 4.49 4.12 11.84
CA ILE A 226 5.16 5.04 12.76
C ILE A 226 4.91 4.67 14.23
N ARG A 227 3.72 4.16 14.56
CA ARG A 227 3.39 3.69 15.92
C ARG A 227 3.89 2.28 16.22
N SER A 228 4.21 1.49 15.19
CA SER A 228 4.63 0.10 15.33
C SER A 228 6.09 -0.03 15.81
N LYS A 229 6.49 -1.26 16.16
CA LYS A 229 7.89 -1.59 16.47
C LYS A 229 8.77 -1.78 15.23
N ILE A 230 8.19 -1.78 14.02
CA ILE A 230 8.95 -1.88 12.78
C ILE A 230 9.66 -0.53 12.55
N PRO A 231 11.00 -0.49 12.42
CA PRO A 231 11.76 0.76 12.41
C PRO A 231 11.73 1.44 11.03
N VAL A 232 10.55 1.89 10.61
CA VAL A 232 10.35 2.66 9.38
C VAL A 232 9.98 4.10 9.73
N ASN A 233 10.85 5.03 9.34
CA ASN A 233 10.67 6.46 9.63
C ASN A 233 9.75 7.13 8.60
N PHE A 234 9.13 8.26 8.97
CA PHE A 234 8.33 9.08 8.05
C PHE A 234 9.05 9.40 6.74
N TRP A 235 10.32 9.83 6.81
CA TRP A 235 11.14 10.11 5.62
C TRP A 235 11.36 8.90 4.72
N GLN A 236 11.42 7.69 5.30
CA GLN A 236 11.54 6.46 4.53
C GLN A 236 10.22 6.12 3.84
N LEU A 237 9.08 6.36 4.49
CA LEU A 237 7.77 6.21 3.86
C LEU A 237 7.60 7.15 2.66
N LEU A 238 7.97 8.42 2.82
CA LEU A 238 7.93 9.39 1.74
C LEU A 238 8.86 8.98 0.58
N ALA A 239 10.09 8.56 0.88
CA ALA A 239 11.02 8.07 -0.13
C ALA A 239 10.44 6.84 -0.86
N LEU A 240 9.85 5.89 -0.14
CA LEU A 240 9.24 4.71 -0.73
C LEU A 240 8.03 5.05 -1.60
N PHE A 241 7.20 6.00 -1.19
CA PHE A 241 6.11 6.50 -2.01
C PHE A 241 6.63 7.06 -3.34
N ILE A 242 7.66 7.90 -3.31
CA ILE A 242 8.26 8.47 -4.53
C ILE A 242 8.88 7.37 -5.41
N ILE A 243 9.67 6.46 -4.82
CA ILE A 243 10.30 5.35 -5.55
C ILE A 243 9.24 4.47 -6.21
N ARG A 244 8.18 4.10 -5.48
CA ARG A 244 7.06 3.32 -6.01
C ARG A 244 6.40 4.04 -7.18
N THR A 245 6.14 5.34 -7.04
CA THR A 245 5.57 6.17 -8.10
C THR A 245 6.46 6.18 -9.34
N ILE A 246 7.77 6.37 -9.18
CA ILE A 246 8.73 6.37 -10.30
C ILE A 246 8.75 5.01 -11.02
N ILE A 247 8.55 3.91 -10.31
CA ILE A 247 8.55 2.56 -10.89
C ILE A 247 7.21 2.23 -11.55
N THR A 248 6.10 2.54 -10.90
CA THR A 248 4.76 2.15 -11.37
C THR A 248 4.25 3.07 -12.47
N LEU A 249 4.56 4.37 -12.42
CA LEU A 249 4.08 5.36 -13.39
C LEU A 249 4.45 4.98 -14.83
N PRO A 250 5.70 4.68 -15.22
CA PRO A 250 6.03 4.31 -16.59
C PRO A 250 5.29 3.05 -17.07
N ILE A 251 5.08 2.08 -16.18
CA ILE A 251 4.39 0.81 -16.49
C ILE A 251 2.90 1.09 -16.75
N VAL A 252 2.28 1.86 -15.85
CA VAL A 252 0.88 2.26 -15.97
C VAL A 252 0.67 3.07 -17.23
N VAL A 253 1.52 4.06 -17.49
CA VAL A 253 1.48 4.92 -18.68
C VAL A 253 1.58 4.09 -19.95
N LEU A 254 2.55 3.17 -20.02
CA LEU A 254 2.75 2.31 -21.17
C LEU A 254 1.50 1.48 -21.44
N ILE A 255 0.96 0.81 -20.42
CA ILE A 255 -0.24 -0.01 -20.57
C ILE A 255 -1.46 0.86 -20.92
N ALA A 256 -1.61 2.04 -20.31
CA ALA A 256 -2.72 2.94 -20.56
C ALA A 256 -2.74 3.42 -22.03
N HIS A 257 -1.57 3.72 -22.62
CA HIS A 257 -1.45 4.06 -24.04
C HIS A 257 -1.80 2.90 -24.98
N PHE A 258 -1.72 1.64 -24.55
CA PHE A 258 -2.12 0.49 -25.37
C PHE A 258 -3.60 0.14 -25.29
N ILE A 259 -4.30 0.64 -24.25
CA ILE A 259 -5.68 0.24 -23.97
C ILE A 259 -6.65 1.39 -24.27
N VAL A 260 -6.27 2.63 -23.92
CA VAL A 260 -7.11 3.83 -24.13
C VAL A 260 -6.91 4.43 -25.53
N PHE A 261 -5.76 4.18 -26.16
CA PHE A 261 -5.44 4.53 -27.55
C PHE A 261 -5.30 3.26 -28.39
#